data_AF-A0A9W8TVR5-F1
#
_entry.id   AF-A0A9W8TVR5-F1
#
_cell.length_a   1.000
_cell.length_b   1.000
_cell.length_c   1.000
_cell.angle_alpha   90.00
_cell.angle_beta   90.00
_cell.angle_gamma   90.00
#
_symmetry.space_group_name_H-M   'P 1'
#
loop_
_entity.id
_entity.type
_entity.pdbx_description
1 polymer ?
#
loop_
_entity_poly.entity_id
_entity_poly.type
_entity_poly.pdbx_seq_one_letter_code
_entity_poly.pdbx_strand_id
1 'polypeptide(L)'
;MVCCLRSDGFWLMSDGGFSMTSIFKNITDVELSAIGVVPDATTFPETRTFADDWPTVQENIAKLQALPALQGVGYKGMNIPAAKSVIGYRFKHRLFEKLDPAIEADEDDRQVLKQWPRKSELVENALDALSADDPLKFKICPLPAYDYHCALIDPFWYRKYLENAVVELRFSMSHWPISNSSNTFRANIVDILVLCPPPPVIVSPRKRKVQSYHPSSPTKKRAVSSK
;
A
#
# COMPACT_ATOMS: atom_id res chain seq x y z
N MET A 1 -0.29 13.18 -9.21
CA MET A 1 1.14 13.18 -8.85
C MET A 1 1.72 11.84 -9.30
N VAL A 2 2.80 11.82 -10.07
CA VAL A 2 3.44 10.56 -10.47
C VAL A 2 4.52 10.17 -9.46
N CYS A 3 4.48 8.95 -8.94
CA CYS A 3 5.43 8.46 -7.94
C CYS A 3 5.59 6.93 -8.00
N CYS A 4 6.67 6.40 -7.42
CA CYS A 4 6.81 4.97 -7.15
C CYS A 4 6.30 4.64 -5.74
N LEU A 5 5.40 3.67 -5.61
CA LEU A 5 4.90 3.20 -4.31
C LEU A 5 5.87 2.19 -3.71
N ARG A 6 6.54 2.56 -2.61
CA ARG A 6 7.53 1.68 -1.98
C ARG A 6 6.89 0.48 -1.29
N SER A 7 7.62 -0.64 -1.27
CA SER A 7 7.29 -1.83 -0.48
C SER A 7 7.39 -1.60 1.04
N ASP A 8 8.36 -0.80 1.51
CA ASP A 8 8.40 -0.42 2.92
C ASP A 8 7.28 0.57 3.26
N GLY A 9 6.49 0.20 4.27
CA GLY A 9 5.29 0.95 4.62
C GLY A 9 4.14 0.77 3.64
N PHE A 10 4.14 -0.30 2.84
CA PHE A 10 3.03 -0.64 1.96
C PHE A 10 1.91 -1.40 2.68
N TRP A 11 0.75 -0.77 2.77
CA TRP A 11 -0.46 -1.28 3.42
C TRP A 11 -1.72 -1.06 2.57
N LEU A 12 -1.57 -0.89 1.25
CA LEU A 12 -2.71 -0.90 0.31
C LEU A 12 -3.11 -2.35 0.01
N MET A 13 -3.63 -3.03 1.03
CA MET A 13 -4.13 -4.40 0.95
C MET A 13 -5.62 -4.39 1.31
N SER A 14 -6.38 -5.39 0.86
CA SER A 14 -7.82 -5.51 1.19
C SER A 14 -8.11 -5.48 2.70
N ASP A 15 -7.16 -5.86 3.54
CA ASP A 15 -7.29 -5.86 5.01
C ASP A 15 -6.41 -4.80 5.69
N GLY A 16 -5.69 -3.97 4.94
CA GLY A 16 -4.71 -3.01 5.45
C GLY A 16 -3.67 -3.58 6.42
N GLY A 17 -3.42 -4.90 6.40
CA GLY A 17 -2.51 -5.57 7.34
C GLY A 17 -3.12 -5.87 8.72
N PHE A 18 -4.44 -5.89 8.84
CA PHE A 18 -5.14 -6.24 10.08
C PHE A 18 -4.69 -7.62 10.58
N SER A 19 -4.21 -7.67 11.82
CA SER A 19 -3.61 -8.84 12.47
C SER A 19 -3.66 -8.68 13.99
N MET A 20 -3.41 -9.75 14.77
CA MET A 20 -3.40 -9.67 16.24
C MET A 20 -2.34 -8.71 16.80
N THR A 21 -1.25 -8.50 16.05
CA THR A 21 -0.18 -7.57 16.40
C THR A 21 -0.38 -6.18 15.82
N SER A 22 -1.52 -5.95 15.15
CA SER A 22 -1.83 -4.66 14.55
C SER A 22 -2.05 -3.60 15.63
N ILE A 23 -1.73 -2.35 15.28
CA ILE A 23 -2.06 -1.18 16.09
C ILE A 23 -3.57 -0.91 16.12
N PHE A 24 -4.33 -1.49 15.19
CA PHE A 24 -5.78 -1.33 15.10
C PHE A 24 -6.47 -2.35 15.99
N LYS A 25 -7.29 -1.86 16.93
CA LYS A 25 -8.10 -2.71 17.80
C LYS A 25 -9.29 -3.32 17.06
N ASN A 26 -9.89 -2.56 16.14
CA ASN A 26 -11.01 -2.98 15.33
C ASN A 26 -10.63 -2.92 13.85
N ILE A 27 -11.23 -3.81 13.05
CA ILE A 27 -11.03 -3.81 11.59
C ILE A 27 -11.51 -2.50 10.94
N THR A 28 -12.53 -1.86 11.51
CA THR A 28 -13.07 -0.57 11.05
C THR A 28 -12.10 0.59 11.20
N ASP A 29 -11.09 0.46 12.07
CA ASP A 29 -10.08 1.51 12.29
C ASP A 29 -8.93 1.41 11.30
N VAL A 30 -8.90 0.36 10.46
CA VAL A 30 -7.85 0.13 9.48
C VAL A 30 -7.83 1.25 8.44
N GLU A 31 -6.63 1.80 8.25
CA GLU A 31 -6.35 2.74 7.17
C GLU A 31 -5.36 2.10 6.21
N LEU A 32 -5.70 2.10 4.91
CA LEU A 32 -4.74 1.74 3.89
C LEU A 32 -3.70 2.84 3.81
N SER A 33 -2.43 2.48 3.61
CA SER A 33 -1.40 3.49 3.40
C SER A 33 -0.28 3.01 2.49
N ALA A 34 0.39 3.94 1.83
CA ALA A 34 1.62 3.69 1.09
C ALA A 34 2.53 4.92 1.16
N ILE A 35 3.81 4.71 0.83
CA ILE A 35 4.79 5.78 0.70
C ILE A 35 5.12 5.94 -0.77
N GLY A 36 4.78 7.08 -1.35
CA GLY A 36 5.20 7.46 -2.69
C GLY A 36 6.56 8.17 -2.63
N VAL A 37 7.47 7.80 -3.52
CA VAL A 37 8.77 8.44 -3.73
C VAL A 37 9.00 8.74 -5.20
N VAL A 38 10.10 9.44 -5.48
CA VAL A 38 10.58 9.66 -6.85
C VAL A 38 10.57 8.36 -7.66
N PRO A 39 10.04 8.36 -8.91
CA PRO A 39 10.12 7.20 -9.80
C PRO A 39 11.57 6.75 -9.99
N ASP A 40 11.80 5.44 -10.00
CA ASP A 40 13.12 4.89 -10.24
C ASP A 40 13.39 4.83 -11.76
N ALA A 41 13.99 5.90 -12.28
CA ALA A 41 14.38 5.99 -13.69
C ALA A 41 15.46 4.96 -14.12
N THR A 42 16.08 4.23 -13.18
CA THR A 42 16.99 3.13 -13.54
C THR A 42 16.23 1.83 -13.82
N THR A 43 15.20 1.54 -13.01
CA THR A 43 14.32 0.38 -13.23
C THR A 43 13.31 0.65 -14.35
N PHE A 44 12.82 1.88 -14.46
CA PHE A 44 11.82 2.31 -15.44
C PHE A 44 12.31 3.54 -16.24
N PRO A 45 13.16 3.37 -17.27
CA PRO A 45 13.74 4.48 -18.03
C PRO A 45 12.72 5.45 -18.62
N GLU A 46 11.54 4.96 -18.99
CA GLU A 46 10.42 5.75 -19.50
C GLU A 46 9.88 6.78 -18.49
N THR A 47 10.19 6.62 -17.21
CA THR A 47 9.76 7.53 -16.13
C THR A 47 10.75 8.64 -15.81
N ARG A 48 11.85 8.76 -16.59
CA ARG A 48 12.91 9.76 -16.36
C ARG A 48 12.35 11.19 -16.26
N THR A 49 11.45 11.58 -17.14
CA THR A 49 10.84 12.93 -17.09
C THR A 49 10.15 13.20 -15.74
N PHE A 50 9.43 12.22 -15.19
CA PHE A 50 8.79 12.37 -13.88
C PHE A 50 9.79 12.38 -12.73
N ALA A 51 10.91 11.65 -12.85
CA ALA A 51 11.98 11.70 -11.88
C ALA A 51 12.69 13.06 -11.88
N ASP A 52 12.92 13.63 -13.06
CA ASP A 52 13.53 14.95 -13.24
C ASP A 52 12.62 16.08 -12.72
N ASP A 53 11.30 15.93 -12.84
CA ASP A 53 10.29 16.87 -12.32
C ASP A 53 10.04 16.74 -10.80
N TRP A 54 10.59 15.72 -10.15
CA TRP A 54 10.34 15.47 -8.73
C TRP A 54 10.69 16.64 -7.79
N PRO A 55 11.80 17.39 -7.98
CA PRO A 55 12.08 18.59 -7.19
C PRO A 55 10.96 19.64 -7.28
N THR A 56 10.37 19.83 -8.46
CA THR A 56 9.23 20.73 -8.67
C THR A 56 7.99 20.25 -7.93
N VAL A 57 7.73 18.94 -7.93
CA VAL A 57 6.64 18.34 -7.12
C VAL A 57 6.86 18.61 -5.63
N GLN A 58 8.09 18.43 -5.15
CA GLN A 58 8.43 18.67 -3.74
C GLN A 58 8.25 20.14 -3.36
N GLU A 59 8.70 21.06 -4.22
CA GLU A 59 8.53 22.49 -4.02
C GLU A 59 7.04 22.88 -4.00
N ASN A 60 6.24 22.35 -4.92
CA ASN A 60 4.81 22.60 -4.97
C ASN A 60 4.08 22.09 -3.74
N ILE A 61 4.40 20.88 -3.26
CA ILE A 61 3.83 20.34 -2.01
C ILE A 61 4.26 21.21 -0.82
N ALA A 62 5.53 21.62 -0.75
CA ALA A 62 6.02 22.49 0.32
C ALA A 62 5.28 23.85 0.32
N LYS A 63 5.07 24.45 -0.85
CA LYS A 63 4.27 25.68 -1.03
C LYS A 63 2.84 25.47 -0.53
N LEU A 64 2.17 24.40 -0.95
CA LEU A 64 0.80 24.09 -0.51
C LEU A 64 0.71 23.83 0.99
N GLN A 65 1.71 23.20 1.59
CA GLN A 65 1.79 22.97 3.04
C GLN A 65 2.08 24.28 3.79
N ALA A 66 2.83 25.22 3.22
CA ALA A 66 3.12 26.50 3.86
C ALA A 66 1.88 27.42 3.96
N LEU A 67 0.91 27.30 3.04
CA LEU A 67 -0.29 28.14 3.01
C LEU A 67 -1.11 28.10 4.30
N PRO A 68 -1.50 26.93 4.84
CA PRO A 68 -2.26 26.85 6.09
C PRO A 68 -1.38 26.63 7.34
N ALA A 69 -0.06 26.52 7.20
CA ALA A 69 0.81 26.15 8.31
C ALA A 69 0.96 27.27 9.34
N LEU A 70 0.89 26.89 10.61
CA LEU A 70 1.33 27.75 11.72
C LEU A 70 2.84 27.98 11.64
N GLN A 71 3.26 29.24 11.73
CA GLN A 71 4.66 29.62 11.68
C GLN A 71 5.44 29.12 12.91
N GLY A 72 6.71 28.75 12.70
CA GLY A 72 7.60 28.30 13.77
C GLY A 72 7.32 26.87 14.29
N VAL A 73 6.39 26.15 13.65
CA VAL A 73 5.91 24.85 14.10
C VAL A 73 6.23 23.76 13.06
N GLY A 74 6.69 22.60 13.52
CA GLY A 74 7.09 21.49 12.65
C GLY A 74 5.92 20.80 11.93
N TYR A 75 6.24 20.07 10.86
CA TYR A 75 5.31 19.32 10.01
C TYR A 75 5.24 17.84 10.44
N LYS A 76 4.05 17.24 10.42
CA LYS A 76 3.83 15.81 10.72
C LYS A 76 2.86 15.15 9.74
N GLY A 77 2.92 13.83 9.68
CA GLY A 77 1.93 12.97 9.02
C GLY A 77 2.29 12.60 7.58
N MET A 78 2.30 13.59 6.68
CA MET A 78 2.47 13.38 5.24
C MET A 78 3.93 13.19 4.82
N ASN A 79 4.85 14.04 5.30
CA ASN A 79 6.25 13.99 4.88
C ASN A 79 6.99 12.88 5.62
N ILE A 80 7.59 11.94 4.89
CA ILE A 80 8.36 10.83 5.44
C ILE A 80 9.83 11.01 5.00
N PRO A 81 10.78 11.05 5.95
CA PRO A 81 12.19 10.97 5.60
C PRO A 81 12.45 9.65 4.86
N ALA A 82 12.85 9.71 3.59
CA ALA A 82 13.32 8.53 2.87
C ALA A 82 14.85 8.45 2.94
N ALA A 83 15.41 7.31 2.55
CA ALA A 83 16.84 7.11 2.48
C ALA A 83 17.49 8.11 1.52
N LYS A 84 18.74 8.52 1.80
CA LYS A 84 19.55 9.43 0.96
C LYS A 84 18.94 10.83 0.78
N SER A 85 18.29 11.37 1.81
CA SER A 85 17.74 12.74 1.83
C SER A 85 16.60 13.02 0.85
N VAL A 86 16.03 11.99 0.22
CA VAL A 86 14.82 12.13 -0.58
C VAL A 86 13.62 12.17 0.39
N ILE A 87 12.71 13.10 0.21
CA ILE A 87 11.46 13.13 0.98
C ILE A 87 10.44 12.26 0.23
N GLY A 88 9.87 11.29 0.93
CA GLY A 88 8.70 10.54 0.49
C GLY A 88 7.42 11.13 1.06
N TYR A 89 6.29 10.79 0.45
CA TYR A 89 4.98 11.23 0.88
C TYR A 89 4.12 10.03 1.27
N ARG A 90 3.55 10.06 2.47
CA ARG A 90 2.62 9.05 2.95
C ARG A 90 1.22 9.39 2.48
N PHE A 91 0.65 8.48 1.71
CA PHE A 91 -0.73 8.52 1.26
C PHE A 91 -1.57 7.55 2.08
N LYS A 92 -2.83 7.92 2.32
CA LYS A 92 -3.76 7.12 3.12
C LYS A 92 -5.10 7.00 2.42
N HIS A 93 -5.79 5.89 2.64
CA HIS A 93 -7.19 5.71 2.25
C HIS A 93 -7.97 5.13 3.42
N ARG A 94 -9.17 5.66 3.67
CA ARG A 94 -10.04 5.15 4.73
C ARG A 94 -10.84 3.99 4.15
N LEU A 95 -10.58 2.78 4.66
CA LEU A 95 -11.24 1.58 4.14
C LEU A 95 -12.69 1.45 4.61
N PHE A 96 -13.00 1.89 5.84
CA PHE A 96 -14.34 1.82 6.40
C PHE A 96 -14.86 3.22 6.71
N GLU A 97 -16.08 3.51 6.27
CA GLU A 97 -16.79 4.74 6.58
C GLU A 97 -17.99 4.43 7.45
N LYS A 98 -18.17 5.21 8.53
CA LYS A 98 -19.34 5.09 9.39
C LYS A 98 -20.53 5.68 8.63
N LEU A 99 -21.59 4.90 8.52
CA LEU A 99 -22.84 5.35 7.92
C LEU A 99 -23.62 6.22 8.91
N ASP A 100 -24.32 7.21 8.37
CA ASP A 100 -25.29 7.98 9.14
C ASP A 100 -26.55 7.12 9.32
N PRO A 101 -27.02 6.86 10.55
CA PRO A 101 -28.22 6.07 10.78
C PRO A 101 -29.48 6.68 10.13
N ALA A 102 -29.46 7.96 9.75
CA ALA A 102 -30.55 8.59 9.00
C ALA A 102 -30.57 8.22 7.51
N ILE A 103 -29.50 7.61 6.98
CA ILE A 103 -29.37 7.20 5.59
C ILE A 103 -29.39 5.67 5.54
N GLU A 104 -30.39 5.10 4.86
CA GLU A 104 -30.41 3.66 4.64
C GLU A 104 -29.21 3.23 3.79
N ALA A 105 -28.47 2.20 4.24
CA ALA A 105 -27.37 1.68 3.44
C ALA A 105 -27.89 1.06 2.15
N ASP A 106 -27.17 1.31 1.07
CA ASP A 106 -27.44 0.72 -0.24
C ASP A 106 -27.27 -0.81 -0.18
N GLU A 107 -28.04 -1.55 -0.97
CA GLU A 107 -27.86 -3.00 -1.13
C GLU A 107 -26.46 -3.31 -1.70
N ASP A 108 -25.92 -2.41 -2.52
CA ASP A 108 -24.56 -2.49 -3.06
C ASP A 108 -23.51 -2.49 -1.93
N ASP A 109 -23.64 -1.62 -0.92
CA ASP A 109 -22.71 -1.56 0.22
C ASP A 109 -22.71 -2.87 1.01
N ARG A 110 -23.89 -3.48 1.19
CA ARG A 110 -24.04 -4.79 1.87
C ARG A 110 -23.40 -5.90 1.05
N GLN A 111 -23.56 -5.86 -0.27
CA GLN A 111 -22.95 -6.84 -1.17
C GLN A 111 -21.42 -6.73 -1.15
N VAL A 112 -20.87 -5.51 -1.15
CA VAL A 112 -19.42 -5.27 -1.05
C VAL A 112 -18.87 -5.85 0.25
N LEU A 113 -19.53 -5.63 1.40
CA LEU A 113 -19.10 -6.20 2.68
C LEU A 113 -19.05 -7.74 2.65
N LYS A 114 -20.06 -8.39 2.07
CA LYS A 114 -20.13 -9.86 1.96
C LYS A 114 -19.05 -10.43 1.05
N GLN A 115 -18.76 -9.76 -0.06
CA GLN A 115 -17.80 -10.20 -1.09
C GLN A 115 -16.37 -9.73 -0.81
N TRP A 116 -16.16 -8.95 0.25
CA TRP A 116 -14.86 -8.39 0.56
C TRP A 116 -13.80 -9.48 0.81
N PRO A 117 -12.55 -9.32 0.32
CA PRO A 117 -11.56 -10.39 0.43
C PRO A 117 -11.17 -10.76 1.87
N ARG A 118 -11.30 -12.05 2.21
CA ARG A 118 -11.00 -12.64 3.53
C ARG A 118 -9.69 -13.43 3.48
N LYS A 119 -8.56 -12.76 3.66
CA LYS A 119 -7.21 -13.37 3.54
C LYS A 119 -6.77 -14.18 4.75
N SER A 120 -7.40 -13.97 5.90
CA SER A 120 -7.12 -14.68 7.14
C SER A 120 -8.40 -14.91 7.93
N GLU A 121 -8.41 -15.96 8.73
CA GLU A 121 -9.51 -16.28 9.65
C GLU A 121 -9.82 -15.11 10.62
N LEU A 122 -8.79 -14.37 11.02
CA LEU A 122 -8.96 -13.19 11.87
C LEU A 122 -9.74 -12.07 11.17
N VAL A 123 -9.44 -11.81 9.90
CA VAL A 123 -10.17 -10.81 9.09
C VAL A 123 -11.59 -11.27 8.83
N GLU A 124 -11.77 -12.55 8.50
CA GLU A 124 -13.08 -13.19 8.34
C GLU A 124 -13.96 -13.02 9.57
N ASN A 125 -13.49 -13.46 10.75
CA ASN A 125 -14.22 -13.33 12.00
C ASN A 125 -14.56 -11.87 12.34
N ALA A 126 -13.65 -10.93 12.05
CA ALA A 126 -13.90 -9.50 12.30
C ALA A 126 -14.95 -8.90 11.37
N LEU A 127 -14.98 -9.31 10.09
CA LEU A 127 -16.01 -8.89 9.14
C LEU A 127 -17.37 -9.54 9.44
N ASP A 128 -17.38 -10.79 9.89
CA ASP A 128 -18.62 -11.47 10.30
C ASP A 128 -19.21 -10.85 11.56
N ALA A 129 -18.37 -10.52 12.56
CA ALA A 129 -18.79 -9.76 13.72
C ALA A 129 -19.36 -8.38 13.32
N LEU A 130 -18.70 -7.68 12.41
CA LEU A 130 -19.19 -6.40 11.89
C LEU A 130 -20.56 -6.53 11.21
N SER A 131 -20.75 -7.59 10.41
CA SER A 131 -22.02 -7.87 9.74
C SER A 131 -23.13 -8.32 10.70
N ALA A 132 -22.79 -8.95 11.83
CA ALA A 132 -23.74 -9.46 12.81
C ALA A 132 -24.19 -8.38 13.81
N ASP A 133 -23.28 -7.52 14.25
CA ASP A 133 -23.57 -6.48 15.25
C ASP A 133 -24.53 -5.42 14.71
N ASP A 134 -24.18 -4.81 13.58
CA ASP A 134 -24.99 -3.80 12.91
C ASP A 134 -24.53 -3.64 11.45
N PRO A 135 -25.16 -4.36 10.50
CA PRO A 135 -24.74 -4.35 9.10
C PRO A 135 -24.92 -2.98 8.41
N LEU A 136 -25.58 -2.03 9.08
CA LEU A 136 -25.83 -0.67 8.59
C LEU A 136 -24.89 0.37 9.20
N LYS A 137 -23.99 -0.02 10.10
CA LYS A 137 -23.15 0.95 10.81
C LYS A 137 -21.94 1.42 10.02
N PHE A 138 -21.40 0.56 9.18
CA PHE A 138 -20.20 0.83 8.40
C PHE A 138 -20.36 0.28 6.98
N LYS A 139 -19.90 1.07 6.00
CA LYS A 139 -19.67 0.59 4.64
C LYS A 139 -18.18 0.45 4.38
N ILE A 140 -17.84 -0.46 3.48
CA ILE A 140 -16.50 -0.54 2.92
C ILE A 140 -16.40 0.47 1.79
N CYS A 141 -15.32 1.23 1.77
CA CYS A 141 -14.96 2.14 0.70
C CYS A 141 -13.74 1.54 -0.03
N PRO A 142 -13.93 0.71 -1.08
CA PRO A 142 -12.82 0.16 -1.84
C PRO A 142 -11.97 1.29 -2.42
N LEU A 143 -10.65 1.09 -2.50
CA LEU A 143 -9.76 2.07 -3.10
C LEU A 143 -9.88 2.00 -4.63
N PRO A 144 -10.30 3.07 -5.34
CA PRO A 144 -10.30 3.04 -6.80
C PRO A 144 -8.86 2.96 -7.31
N ALA A 145 -8.48 1.80 -7.80
CA ALA A 145 -7.14 1.55 -8.33
C ALA A 145 -7.25 0.87 -9.68
N TYR A 146 -6.58 1.41 -10.68
CA TYR A 146 -6.65 0.98 -12.06
C TYR A 146 -5.30 0.48 -12.53
N ASP A 147 -5.29 -0.61 -13.30
CA ASP A 147 -4.08 -1.13 -13.91
C ASP A 147 -3.65 -0.29 -15.12
N TYR A 148 -2.58 -0.73 -15.80
CA TYR A 148 -2.04 -0.02 -16.96
C TYR A 148 -2.96 -0.02 -18.19
N HIS A 149 -4.02 -0.83 -18.19
CA HIS A 149 -5.08 -0.84 -19.20
C HIS A 149 -6.31 -0.03 -18.76
N CYS A 150 -6.20 0.73 -17.66
CA CYS A 150 -7.32 1.44 -17.03
C CYS A 150 -8.43 0.51 -16.51
N ALA A 151 -8.16 -0.78 -16.27
CA ALA A 151 -9.12 -1.71 -15.69
C ALA A 151 -9.06 -1.65 -14.16
N LEU A 152 -10.23 -1.71 -13.49
CA LEU A 152 -10.29 -1.70 -12.04
C LEU A 152 -9.60 -2.94 -11.47
N ILE A 153 -8.64 -2.74 -10.58
CA ILE A 153 -7.91 -3.80 -9.89
C ILE A 153 -8.78 -4.33 -8.75
N ASP A 154 -8.99 -5.64 -8.72
CA ASP A 154 -9.65 -6.30 -7.59
C ASP A 154 -8.85 -6.07 -6.28
N PRO A 155 -9.50 -5.72 -5.16
CA PRO A 155 -8.82 -5.49 -3.88
C PRO A 155 -7.94 -6.64 -3.38
N PHE A 156 -8.24 -7.88 -3.77
CA PHE A 156 -7.41 -9.04 -3.49
C PHE A 156 -6.00 -8.88 -4.07
N TRP A 157 -5.89 -8.25 -5.25
CA TRP A 157 -4.67 -8.11 -6.03
C TRP A 157 -3.92 -6.79 -5.83
N TYR A 158 -4.42 -5.83 -5.05
CA TYR A 158 -3.75 -4.51 -4.86
C TYR A 158 -2.25 -4.62 -4.61
N ARG A 159 -1.83 -5.45 -3.66
CA ARG A 159 -0.40 -5.62 -3.35
C ARG A 159 0.42 -6.03 -4.58
N LYS A 160 -0.07 -7.00 -5.35
CA LYS A 160 0.62 -7.54 -6.53
C LYS A 160 0.79 -6.48 -7.63
N TYR A 161 -0.18 -5.57 -7.78
CA TYR A 161 -0.20 -4.59 -8.88
C TYR A 161 0.30 -3.20 -8.48
N LEU A 162 0.32 -2.87 -7.19
CA LEU A 162 0.65 -1.52 -6.71
C LEU A 162 1.98 -1.47 -5.94
N GLU A 163 2.43 -2.56 -5.31
CA GLU A 163 3.68 -2.57 -4.55
C GLU A 163 4.89 -2.47 -5.50
N ASN A 164 5.69 -1.41 -5.37
CA ASN A 164 6.79 -1.03 -6.27
C ASN A 164 6.35 -0.64 -7.70
N ALA A 165 5.08 -0.32 -7.91
CA ALA A 165 4.60 0.23 -9.18
C ALA A 165 4.90 1.73 -9.28
N VAL A 166 5.09 2.23 -10.51
CA VAL A 166 5.02 3.67 -10.79
C VAL A 166 3.59 4.01 -11.13
N VAL A 167 3.02 4.94 -10.39
CA VAL A 167 1.60 5.28 -10.45
C VAL A 167 1.39 6.77 -10.61
N GLU A 168 0.31 7.14 -11.29
CA GLU A 168 -0.33 8.42 -11.11
C GLU A 168 -1.31 8.32 -9.94
N LEU A 169 -1.08 9.14 -8.92
CA LEU A 169 -1.89 9.19 -7.71
C LEU A 169 -2.62 10.53 -7.65
N ARG A 170 -3.95 10.49 -7.54
CA ARG A 170 -4.78 11.65 -7.20
C ARG A 170 -5.16 11.60 -5.73
N PHE A 171 -5.04 12.72 -5.04
CA PHE A 171 -5.32 12.80 -3.61
C PHE A 171 -5.87 14.17 -3.22
N SER A 172 -6.61 14.22 -2.13
CA SER A 172 -6.92 15.45 -1.41
C SER A 172 -5.94 15.63 -0.25
N MET A 173 -5.56 16.88 0.03
CA MET A 173 -4.69 17.20 1.16
C MET A 173 -5.50 17.92 2.23
N SER A 174 -5.50 17.39 3.45
CA SER A 174 -6.16 18.00 4.62
C SER A 174 -5.11 18.44 5.63
N HIS A 175 -5.35 19.58 6.27
CA HIS A 175 -4.53 20.12 7.35
C HIS A 175 -5.38 20.27 8.61
N TRP A 176 -4.79 19.92 9.75
CA TRP A 176 -5.30 20.36 11.04
C TRP A 176 -4.13 20.68 12.00
N PRO A 177 -4.19 21.83 12.68
CA PRO A 177 -3.21 22.15 13.71
C PRO A 177 -3.50 21.33 14.98
N ILE A 178 -2.45 20.77 15.60
CA ILE A 178 -2.58 20.14 16.92
C ILE A 178 -1.94 21.08 17.94
N SER A 179 -2.79 21.76 18.73
CA SER A 179 -2.41 22.53 19.93
C SER A 179 -1.17 23.41 19.78
N ASN A 180 -1.05 24.14 18.66
CA ASN A 180 0.11 25.00 18.31
C ASN A 180 1.49 24.29 18.33
N SER A 181 1.51 22.95 18.41
CA SER A 181 2.72 22.15 18.59
C SER A 181 3.19 21.48 17.31
N SER A 182 2.27 21.21 16.38
CA SER A 182 2.59 20.64 15.07
C SER A 182 1.50 20.95 14.04
N ASN A 183 1.93 21.13 12.79
CA ASN A 183 1.06 21.14 11.62
C ASN A 183 0.93 19.70 11.12
N THR A 184 -0.26 19.11 11.22
CA THR A 184 -0.51 17.75 10.72
C THR A 184 -1.15 17.82 9.34
N PHE A 185 -0.49 17.18 8.37
CA PHE A 185 -1.01 17.04 7.01
C PHE A 185 -1.34 15.59 6.73
N ARG A 186 -2.44 15.37 6.01
CA ARG A 186 -2.87 14.07 5.53
C ARG A 186 -3.20 14.13 4.05
N ALA A 187 -2.59 13.24 3.28
CA ALA A 187 -2.90 13.04 1.87
C ALA A 187 -3.85 11.84 1.72
N ASN A 188 -5.13 12.11 1.46
CA ASN A 188 -6.15 11.10 1.26
C ASN A 188 -6.24 10.73 -0.21
N ILE A 189 -5.96 9.48 -0.54
CA ILE A 189 -6.03 8.95 -1.91
C ILE A 189 -7.47 9.05 -2.40
N VAL A 190 -7.64 9.55 -3.62
CA VAL A 190 -8.90 9.54 -4.36
C VAL A 190 -8.91 8.35 -5.31
N ASP A 191 -7.84 8.20 -6.09
CA ASP A 191 -7.62 7.06 -6.97
C ASP A 191 -6.13 6.89 -7.32
N ILE A 192 -5.83 5.73 -7.89
CA ILE A 192 -4.50 5.33 -8.36
C ILE A 192 -4.63 4.78 -9.78
N LEU A 193 -3.79 5.23 -10.70
CA LEU A 193 -3.60 4.64 -12.02
C LEU A 193 -2.17 4.12 -12.16
N VAL A 194 -2.00 2.85 -12.49
CA VAL A 194 -0.67 2.26 -12.74
C VAL A 194 -0.16 2.72 -14.10
N LEU A 195 1.01 3.37 -14.11
CA LEU A 195 1.71 3.76 -15.34
C LEU A 195 2.73 2.70 -15.75
N CYS A 196 3.51 2.21 -14.78
CA CYS A 196 4.43 1.09 -14.96
C CYS A 196 4.13 0.04 -13.88
N PRO A 197 3.79 -1.21 -14.27
CA PRO A 197 3.52 -2.26 -13.29
C PRO A 197 4.78 -2.58 -12.46
N PRO A 198 4.62 -3.21 -11.29
CA PRO A 198 5.76 -3.64 -10.47
C PRO A 198 6.74 -4.49 -11.27
N PRO A 199 8.05 -4.37 -11.01
CA PRO A 199 9.02 -5.23 -11.66
C PRO A 199 8.74 -6.69 -11.25
N PRO A 200 8.94 -7.66 -12.15
CA PRO A 200 8.71 -9.06 -11.83
C PRO A 200 9.57 -9.45 -10.62
N VAL A 201 8.97 -10.15 -9.66
CA VAL A 201 9.70 -10.66 -8.50
C VAL A 201 10.82 -11.56 -9.01
N ILE A 202 12.07 -11.14 -8.82
CA ILE A 202 13.23 -11.95 -9.19
C ILE A 202 13.27 -13.14 -8.24
N VAL A 203 12.67 -14.26 -8.66
CA VAL A 203 12.83 -15.54 -7.98
C VAL A 203 14.24 -15.99 -8.30
N SER A 204 15.22 -15.55 -7.50
CA SER A 204 16.56 -16.12 -7.56
C SER A 204 16.39 -17.64 -7.41
N PRO A 205 16.96 -18.47 -8.31
CA PRO A 205 16.87 -19.91 -8.18
C PRO A 205 17.35 -20.25 -6.78
N ARG A 206 16.45 -20.76 -5.92
CA ARG A 206 16.84 -21.26 -4.61
C ARG A 206 18.00 -22.20 -4.89
N LYS A 207 19.18 -21.93 -4.35
CA LYS A 207 20.36 -22.82 -4.47
C LYS A 207 19.97 -24.19 -3.94
N ARG A 208 19.34 -25.01 -4.78
CA ARG A 208 19.22 -26.44 -4.55
C ARG A 208 20.65 -26.92 -4.66
N LYS A 209 21.12 -27.66 -3.66
CA LYS A 209 22.30 -28.52 -3.85
C LYS A 209 21.89 -29.53 -4.92
N VAL A 210 22.01 -29.14 -6.19
CA VAL A 210 22.01 -30.07 -7.30
C VAL A 210 23.20 -30.97 -7.00
N GLN A 211 22.98 -32.26 -6.78
CA GLN A 211 24.09 -33.20 -6.73
C GLN A 211 24.84 -33.00 -8.05
N SER A 212 26.08 -32.54 -7.98
CA SER A 212 26.95 -32.35 -9.13
C SER A 212 27.30 -33.66 -9.83
N TYR A 213 26.82 -34.78 -9.28
CA TYR A 213 27.01 -36.12 -9.79
C TYR A 213 25.73 -36.55 -10.52
N HIS A 214 25.89 -36.94 -11.76
CA HIS A 214 24.87 -37.67 -12.49
C HIS A 214 24.58 -38.99 -11.72
N PRO A 215 23.35 -39.51 -11.69
CA PRO A 215 23.06 -40.79 -11.03
C PRO A 215 23.85 -41.98 -11.59
N SER A 216 24.47 -41.85 -12.77
CA SER A 216 25.42 -42.83 -13.33
C SER A 216 26.89 -42.50 -13.12
N SER A 217 27.23 -41.39 -12.44
CA SER A 217 28.62 -41.09 -12.10
C SER A 217 29.14 -42.17 -11.15
N PRO A 218 30.29 -42.80 -11.44
CA PRO A 218 30.81 -43.89 -10.63
C PRO A 218 31.12 -43.41 -9.22
N THR A 219 30.30 -43.80 -8.26
CA THR A 219 30.59 -43.63 -6.84
C THR A 219 31.78 -44.53 -6.50
N LYS A 220 32.84 -43.95 -5.92
CA LYS A 220 34.01 -44.70 -5.44
C LYS A 220 33.52 -45.88 -4.58
N LYS A 221 33.64 -47.11 -5.11
CA LYS A 221 33.38 -48.35 -4.35
C LYS A 221 34.28 -48.32 -3.12
N ARG A 222 33.67 -48.29 -1.92
CA ARG A 222 34.40 -48.55 -0.68
C ARG A 222 34.93 -49.98 -0.74
N ALA A 223 36.24 -50.13 -0.56
CA ALA A 223 36.86 -51.44 -0.42
C ALA A 223 36.27 -52.13 0.81
N VAL A 224 35.61 -53.27 0.59
CA VAL A 224 35.14 -54.14 1.65
C VAL A 224 36.36 -54.95 2.12
N SER A 225 36.83 -54.68 3.33
CA SER A 225 37.81 -55.52 4.00
C SER A 225 37.07 -56.69 4.65
N SER A 226 37.23 -57.90 4.14
CA SER A 226 36.80 -59.12 4.83
C SER A 226 37.78 -59.44 5.97
N LYS A 227 37.24 -59.80 7.14
CA LYS A 227 37.90 -60.65 8.13
C LYS A 227 37.05 -61.89 8.30
#